data_AF-A0A2R5GFH0-F1
#
_entry.id   AF-A0A2R5GFH0-F1
#
_cell.length_a   1.000
_cell.length_b   1.000
_cell.length_c   1.000
_cell.angle_alpha   90.00
_cell.angle_beta   90.00
_cell.angle_gamma   90.00
#
_symmetry.space_group_name_H-M   'P 1'
#
loop_
_entity.id
_entity.type
_entity.pdbx_description
1 polymer ?
#
loop_
_entity_poly.entity_id
_entity_poly.type
_entity_poly.pdbx_seq_one_letter_code
_entity_poly.pdbx_strand_id
1 'polypeptide(L)'
;MNVVARLARRSTPAAARLQGRWTATARFGGVAPWTQQHQSGLVAAKATAAANWSTMRGARSFFSEAPTNFGSPPTSLSVNQAIAISETVLMYMELGLPGDQLDEILKERSSSMVVTRLRKMLSVYIGTQLYVLGPFGFAGDQQSIEHFARLQMQTLQGMDPNCDEIKELQKLSAETWNVLVKRSFGIKDIPELTQDQIRFAATRVSANLQDPTFLKMIEDLYNTEIKTLVAEGKQDLAVDKLQDALVPCYINVLQAMNVDSLPATDEGYVLLQVCMNQNMADPAIAQAIMSGFSAVQARAPVNVQV
;
A
#
# COMPACT_ATOMS: atom_id res chain seq x y z
N MET A 1 8.17 21.03 9.19
CA MET A 1 8.13 22.48 8.85
C MET A 1 7.64 22.78 7.42
N ASN A 2 6.95 21.85 6.70
CA ASN A 2 6.72 22.01 5.24
C ASN A 2 5.31 21.67 4.68
N VAL A 3 4.33 21.26 5.49
CA VAL A 3 2.94 21.01 5.00
C VAL A 3 2.05 22.24 5.16
N VAL A 4 2.12 22.92 6.31
CA VAL A 4 1.40 24.20 6.53
C VAL A 4 1.86 25.27 5.53
N ALA A 5 3.15 25.29 5.18
CA ALA A 5 3.69 26.18 4.15
C ALA A 5 3.27 25.82 2.71
N ARG A 6 2.90 24.57 2.44
CA ARG A 6 2.34 24.13 1.15
C ARG A 6 0.86 24.52 1.02
N LEU A 7 0.07 24.30 2.08
CA LEU A 7 -1.35 24.72 2.13
C LEU A 7 -1.50 26.25 2.05
N ALA A 8 -0.59 27.00 2.69
CA ALA A 8 -0.60 28.47 2.65
C ALA A 8 -0.23 29.07 1.29
N ARG A 9 0.46 28.34 0.39
CA ARG A 9 0.85 28.85 -0.94
C ARG A 9 -0.26 28.75 -1.99
N ARG A 10 -1.34 28.01 -1.75
CA ARG A 10 -2.43 27.80 -2.72
C ARG A 10 -3.60 28.80 -2.60
N SER A 11 -3.52 29.79 -1.71
CA SER A 11 -4.61 30.76 -1.47
C SER A 11 -4.45 32.12 -2.20
N THR A 12 -3.61 32.23 -3.23
CA THR A 12 -3.48 33.47 -4.03
C THR A 12 -4.02 33.31 -5.46
N PRO A 13 -4.84 34.25 -5.97
CA PRO A 13 -5.42 34.15 -7.30
C PRO A 13 -4.41 34.54 -8.39
N ALA A 14 -4.55 33.87 -9.54
CA ALA A 14 -3.73 34.04 -10.72
C ALA A 14 -3.77 35.46 -11.30
N ALA A 15 -2.61 36.02 -11.64
CA ALA A 15 -2.48 37.06 -12.66
C ALA A 15 -1.07 37.11 -13.26
N ALA A 16 -1.04 36.96 -14.59
CA ALA A 16 -0.06 37.50 -15.55
C ALA A 16 1.37 36.92 -15.59
N ARG A 17 1.70 36.20 -16.68
CA ARG A 17 2.37 36.80 -17.87
C ARG A 17 2.63 35.78 -18.98
N LEU A 18 2.35 36.25 -20.20
CA LEU A 18 2.65 35.64 -21.49
C LEU A 18 4.05 36.03 -21.98
N GLN A 19 4.55 35.19 -22.90
CA GLN A 19 5.58 35.39 -23.93
C GLN A 19 7.06 35.13 -23.61
N GLY A 20 7.58 34.09 -24.28
CA GLY A 20 9.00 33.83 -24.51
C GLY A 20 9.20 32.62 -25.45
N ARG A 21 9.17 32.86 -26.76
CA ARG A 21 9.48 31.90 -27.83
C ARG A 21 10.93 31.40 -27.72
N TRP A 22 11.15 30.08 -27.81
CA TRP A 22 12.38 29.51 -28.37
C TRP A 22 12.04 28.29 -29.23
N THR A 23 12.46 28.36 -30.48
CA THR A 23 12.49 27.26 -31.46
C THR A 23 13.81 26.51 -31.33
N ALA A 24 13.76 25.19 -31.14
CA ALA A 24 14.87 24.30 -31.49
C ALA A 24 14.34 22.88 -31.76
N THR A 25 14.44 22.49 -33.02
CA THR A 25 14.15 21.17 -33.57
C THR A 25 15.26 20.20 -33.17
N ALA A 26 14.93 19.15 -32.40
CA ALA A 26 15.82 18.01 -32.21
C ALA A 26 15.01 16.72 -32.36
N ARG A 27 15.35 15.95 -33.40
CA ARG A 27 14.85 14.59 -33.64
C ARG A 27 15.45 13.68 -32.58
N PHE A 28 14.61 13.04 -31.76
CA PHE A 28 14.99 11.86 -30.98
C PHE A 28 14.07 10.70 -31.35
N GLY A 29 14.71 9.56 -31.62
CA GLY A 29 14.07 8.29 -31.96
C GLY A 29 13.20 7.77 -30.83
N GLY A 30 12.17 7.02 -31.23
CA GLY A 30 11.09 6.55 -30.37
C GLY A 30 11.56 5.77 -29.16
N VAL A 31 11.23 6.29 -27.99
CA VAL A 31 11.14 5.56 -26.72
C VAL A 31 9.69 5.07 -26.60
N ALA A 32 9.48 3.76 -26.51
CA ALA A 32 8.16 3.16 -26.29
C ALA A 32 7.60 3.55 -24.90
N PRO A 33 6.26 3.61 -24.72
CA PRO A 33 5.63 4.30 -23.59
C PRO A 33 5.70 3.48 -22.30
N TRP A 34 6.74 3.71 -21.51
CA TRP A 34 6.99 3.10 -20.19
C TRP A 34 6.10 3.69 -19.06
N THR A 35 5.33 4.72 -19.37
CA THR A 35 4.76 5.63 -18.36
C THR A 35 3.29 5.34 -18.00
N GLN A 36 2.58 4.52 -18.79
CA GLN A 36 1.21 4.08 -18.48
C GLN A 36 1.18 3.05 -17.33
N GLN A 37 2.27 2.30 -17.14
CA GLN A 37 2.38 1.23 -16.12
C GLN A 37 2.57 1.77 -14.69
N HIS A 38 3.12 2.97 -14.54
CA HIS A 38 3.29 3.62 -13.23
C HIS A 38 2.01 4.25 -12.69
N GLN A 39 1.11 4.74 -13.56
CA GLN A 39 -0.17 5.33 -13.15
C GLN A 39 -1.12 4.29 -12.56
N SER A 40 -1.12 3.07 -13.11
CA SER A 40 -1.87 1.95 -12.56
C SER A 40 -1.29 1.48 -11.21
N GLY A 41 0.03 1.61 -11.00
CA GLY A 41 0.81 1.13 -9.83
C GLY A 41 0.23 1.55 -8.50
N LEU A 42 0.03 2.85 -8.36
CA LEU A 42 -0.52 3.51 -7.18
C LEU A 42 -1.92 3.02 -6.81
N VAL A 43 -2.73 2.76 -7.83
CA VAL A 43 -4.14 2.40 -7.70
C VAL A 43 -4.30 0.91 -7.41
N ALA A 44 -3.54 0.05 -8.08
CA ALA A 44 -3.50 -1.37 -7.79
C ALA A 44 -2.92 -1.62 -6.39
N ALA A 45 -1.90 -0.87 -5.96
CA ALA A 45 -1.39 -0.91 -4.59
C ALA A 45 -2.50 -0.63 -3.56
N LYS A 46 -3.34 0.40 -3.81
CA LYS A 46 -4.46 0.76 -2.94
C LYS A 46 -5.61 -0.24 -3.01
N ALA A 47 -5.93 -0.76 -4.18
CA ALA A 47 -6.96 -1.77 -4.38
C ALA A 47 -6.56 -3.13 -3.79
N THR A 48 -5.29 -3.53 -3.88
CA THR A 48 -4.75 -4.73 -3.23
C THR A 48 -4.58 -4.53 -1.72
N ALA A 49 -4.21 -3.33 -1.26
CA ALA A 49 -4.25 -3.01 0.16
C ALA A 49 -5.69 -3.04 0.70
N ALA A 50 -6.68 -2.62 -0.09
CA ALA A 50 -8.11 -2.76 0.20
C ALA A 50 -8.58 -4.23 0.16
N ALA A 51 -8.09 -5.06 -0.77
CA ALA A 51 -8.33 -6.50 -0.76
C ALA A 51 -7.75 -7.16 0.52
N ASN A 52 -6.52 -6.80 0.87
CA ASN A 52 -5.89 -7.25 2.12
C ASN A 52 -6.58 -6.70 3.39
N TRP A 53 -7.43 -5.66 3.29
CA TRP A 53 -8.14 -5.03 4.43
C TRP A 53 -9.21 -5.92 5.05
N SER A 54 -9.83 -6.83 4.30
CA SER A 54 -10.86 -7.71 4.88
C SER A 54 -10.30 -8.69 5.94
N THR A 55 -8.97 -8.72 6.09
CA THR A 55 -8.25 -9.37 7.20
C THR A 55 -8.10 -8.51 8.45
N MET A 56 -8.44 -7.22 8.41
CA MET A 56 -8.18 -6.20 9.44
C MET A 56 -9.49 -5.69 10.07
N ARG A 57 -10.20 -6.54 10.83
CA ARG A 57 -11.46 -6.15 11.51
C ARG A 57 -11.31 -5.01 12.53
N GLY A 58 -10.12 -4.81 13.07
CA GLY A 58 -9.84 -3.83 14.13
C GLY A 58 -10.05 -2.37 13.74
N ALA A 59 -10.10 -2.03 12.45
CA ALA A 59 -10.25 -0.64 12.04
C ALA A 59 -11.69 -0.10 12.16
N ARG A 60 -12.71 -0.98 12.24
CA ARG A 60 -14.12 -0.55 12.35
C ARG A 60 -14.46 0.13 13.68
N SER A 61 -13.75 -0.17 14.77
CA SER A 61 -14.07 0.41 16.08
C SER A 61 -13.66 1.88 16.21
N PHE A 62 -12.78 2.38 15.34
CA PHE A 62 -12.21 3.74 15.46
C PHE A 62 -13.13 4.85 14.95
N PHE A 63 -14.02 4.53 14.00
CA PHE A 63 -14.94 5.50 13.40
C PHE A 63 -16.41 5.07 13.56
N SER A 64 -16.74 4.47 14.70
CA SER A 64 -18.12 4.14 15.07
C SER A 64 -19.08 5.35 15.03
N GLU A 65 -18.54 6.57 14.96
CA GLU A 65 -19.29 7.83 14.86
C GLU A 65 -19.04 8.58 13.53
N ALA A 66 -18.53 7.91 12.49
CA ALA A 66 -18.53 8.52 11.16
C ALA A 66 -19.98 8.75 10.71
N PRO A 67 -20.36 9.96 10.27
CA PRO A 67 -21.72 10.23 9.81
C PRO A 67 -22.11 9.26 8.70
N THR A 68 -23.15 8.47 8.92
CA THR A 68 -23.57 7.38 8.03
C THR A 68 -24.33 7.85 6.77
N ASN A 69 -24.42 9.16 6.53
CA ASN A 69 -25.18 9.75 5.43
C ASN A 69 -24.43 10.92 4.78
N PHE A 70 -23.39 10.64 3.99
CA PHE A 70 -22.69 11.66 3.18
C PHE A 70 -23.23 11.79 1.74
N GLY A 71 -24.42 11.25 1.46
CA GLY A 71 -25.01 11.26 0.12
C GLY A 71 -24.57 10.07 -0.72
N SER A 72 -25.00 10.04 -1.98
CA SER A 72 -24.60 9.00 -2.94
C SER A 72 -23.11 9.10 -3.24
N PRO A 73 -22.38 7.97 -3.36
CA PRO A 73 -20.97 7.97 -3.73
C PRO A 73 -20.71 8.80 -4.99
N PRO A 74 -19.60 9.57 -5.05
CA PRO A 74 -19.29 10.37 -6.22
C PRO A 74 -19.11 9.48 -7.45
N THR A 75 -19.59 9.94 -8.61
CA THR A 75 -19.46 9.20 -9.89
C THR A 75 -18.17 9.53 -10.64
N SER A 76 -17.49 10.61 -10.27
CA SER A 76 -16.24 11.06 -10.86
C SER A 76 -15.34 11.73 -9.83
N LEU A 77 -14.04 11.79 -10.11
CA LEU A 77 -13.04 12.43 -9.27
C LEU A 77 -12.17 13.34 -10.15
N SER A 78 -12.05 14.61 -9.80
CA SER A 78 -11.09 15.50 -10.44
C SER A 78 -9.67 15.26 -9.91
N VAL A 79 -8.66 15.58 -10.71
CA VAL A 79 -7.24 15.48 -10.32
C VAL A 79 -6.95 16.26 -9.04
N ASN A 80 -7.50 17.47 -8.93
CA ASN A 80 -7.34 18.33 -7.76
C ASN A 80 -7.93 17.69 -6.50
N GLN A 81 -9.07 17.00 -6.61
CA GLN A 81 -9.63 16.24 -5.48
C GLN A 81 -8.74 15.06 -5.11
N ALA A 82 -8.22 14.31 -6.10
CA ALA A 82 -7.31 13.20 -5.83
C ALA A 82 -6.03 13.64 -5.11
N ILE A 83 -5.46 14.80 -5.50
CA ILE A 83 -4.31 15.43 -4.85
C ILE A 83 -4.69 15.87 -3.44
N ALA A 84 -5.79 16.61 -3.27
CA ALA A 84 -6.23 17.10 -1.96
C ALA A 84 -6.48 15.95 -0.97
N ILE A 85 -7.10 14.85 -1.40
CA ILE A 85 -7.29 13.64 -0.59
C ILE A 85 -5.93 13.07 -0.17
N SER A 86 -4.99 12.92 -1.11
CA SER A 86 -3.67 12.34 -0.84
C SER A 86 -2.83 13.22 0.09
N GLU A 87 -2.86 14.54 -0.09
CA GLU A 87 -2.23 15.53 0.80
C GLU A 87 -2.82 15.47 2.22
N THR A 88 -4.15 15.34 2.31
CA THR A 88 -4.84 15.28 3.61
C THR A 88 -4.50 14.00 4.35
N VAL A 89 -4.46 12.85 3.66
CA VAL A 89 -4.01 11.57 4.25
C VAL A 89 -2.58 11.71 4.78
N LEU A 90 -1.66 12.24 3.98
CA LEU A 90 -0.28 12.46 4.39
C LEU A 90 -0.19 13.38 5.62
N MET A 91 -0.95 14.48 5.63
CA MET A 91 -1.01 15.41 6.75
C MET A 91 -1.46 14.73 8.05
N TYR A 92 -2.50 13.89 8.02
CA TYR A 92 -2.94 13.14 9.19
C TYR A 92 -1.90 12.13 9.67
N MET A 93 -1.14 11.51 8.75
CA MET A 93 -0.04 10.61 9.11
C MET A 93 1.16 11.31 9.71
N GLU A 94 1.41 12.56 9.33
CA GLU A 94 2.52 13.34 9.87
C GLU A 94 2.18 14.00 11.21
N LEU A 95 0.96 14.53 11.35
CA LEU A 95 0.62 15.47 12.43
C LEU A 95 -0.59 15.07 13.28
N GLY A 96 -1.38 14.08 12.86
CA GLY A 96 -2.60 13.69 13.54
C GLY A 96 -2.43 12.47 14.46
N LEU A 97 -3.54 12.07 15.08
CA LEU A 97 -3.65 10.84 15.88
C LEU A 97 -3.17 9.57 15.14
N PRO A 98 -3.41 9.38 13.82
CA PRO A 98 -2.83 8.26 13.08
C PRO A 98 -1.32 8.23 13.15
N GLY A 99 -0.68 9.40 13.13
CA GLY A 99 0.75 9.53 13.34
C GLY A 99 1.22 8.99 14.68
N ASP A 100 0.57 9.38 15.77
CA ASP A 100 0.91 8.91 17.12
C ASP A 100 0.75 7.39 17.23
N GLN A 101 -0.28 6.82 16.59
CA GLN A 101 -0.47 5.38 16.53
C GLN A 101 0.66 4.66 15.79
N LEU A 102 1.20 5.25 14.71
CA LEU A 102 2.37 4.69 14.03
C LEU A 102 3.59 4.69 14.96
N ASP A 103 3.79 5.74 15.76
CA ASP A 103 4.89 5.79 16.73
C ASP A 103 4.72 4.76 17.85
N GLU A 104 3.49 4.46 18.28
CA GLU A 104 3.22 3.37 19.24
C GLU A 104 3.62 2.00 18.66
N ILE A 105 3.35 1.75 17.37
CA ILE A 105 3.77 0.51 16.70
C ILE A 105 5.30 0.33 16.73
N LEU A 106 6.05 1.42 16.61
CA LEU A 106 7.51 1.37 16.72
C LEU A 106 7.98 1.00 18.13
N LYS A 107 7.30 1.46 19.18
CA LYS A 107 7.62 1.11 20.58
C LYS A 107 7.39 -0.38 20.85
N GLU A 108 6.51 -1.04 20.10
CA GLU A 108 6.26 -2.48 20.19
C GLU A 108 7.33 -3.35 19.51
N ARG A 109 8.42 -2.76 18.98
CA ARG A 109 9.46 -3.49 18.23
C ARG A 109 10.02 -4.72 18.96
N SER A 110 10.12 -4.67 20.29
CA SER A 110 10.64 -5.78 21.11
C SER A 110 9.57 -6.73 21.63
N SER A 111 8.29 -6.38 21.56
CA SER A 111 7.18 -7.12 22.16
C SER A 111 6.24 -7.76 21.14
N SER A 112 6.28 -7.35 19.87
CA SER A 112 5.38 -7.80 18.82
C SER A 112 6.10 -8.26 17.56
N MET A 113 5.57 -9.31 16.94
CA MET A 113 6.05 -9.85 15.66
C MET A 113 5.98 -8.78 14.56
N VAL A 114 6.90 -8.84 13.59
CA VAL A 114 6.97 -7.89 12.46
C VAL A 114 5.66 -7.85 11.67
N VAL A 115 5.02 -9.00 11.48
CA VAL A 115 3.73 -9.13 10.78
C VAL A 115 2.62 -8.37 11.48
N THR A 116 2.49 -8.55 12.80
CA THR A 116 1.47 -7.86 13.59
C THR A 116 1.65 -6.35 13.52
N ARG A 117 2.90 -5.87 13.59
CA ARG A 117 3.23 -4.44 13.44
C ARG A 117 2.91 -3.93 12.03
N LEU A 118 3.22 -4.71 10.98
CA LEU A 118 2.93 -4.36 9.60
C LEU A 118 1.42 -4.26 9.35
N ARG A 119 0.64 -5.20 9.90
CA ARG A 119 -0.82 -5.18 9.83
C ARG A 119 -1.42 -4.00 10.58
N LYS A 120 -0.89 -3.65 11.76
CA LYS A 120 -1.30 -2.44 12.50
C LYS A 120 -0.99 -1.17 11.70
N MET A 121 0.18 -1.08 11.07
CA MET A 121 0.56 0.07 10.23
C MET A 121 -0.43 0.23 9.05
N LEU A 122 -0.74 -0.86 8.36
CA LEU A 122 -1.72 -0.85 7.26
C LEU A 122 -3.14 -0.53 7.76
N SER A 123 -3.52 -1.02 8.95
CA SER A 123 -4.79 -0.68 9.59
C SER A 123 -4.93 0.83 9.80
N VAL A 124 -3.89 1.48 10.34
CA VAL A 124 -3.84 2.93 10.55
C VAL A 124 -3.90 3.66 9.20
N TYR A 125 -3.16 3.18 8.20
CA TYR A 125 -3.17 3.74 6.85
C TYR A 125 -4.56 3.81 6.24
N ILE A 126 -5.21 2.65 6.17
CA ILE A 126 -6.49 2.52 5.50
C ILE A 126 -7.60 3.19 6.33
N GLY A 127 -7.56 3.10 7.67
CA GLY A 127 -8.49 3.83 8.53
C GLY A 127 -8.44 5.34 8.29
N THR A 128 -7.24 5.89 8.12
CA THR A 128 -7.05 7.31 7.78
C THR A 128 -7.59 7.64 6.39
N GLN A 129 -7.38 6.77 5.39
CA GLN A 129 -7.97 6.97 4.07
C GLN A 129 -9.50 7.04 4.14
N LEU A 130 -10.14 6.08 4.82
CA LEU A 130 -11.60 6.06 4.99
C LEU A 130 -12.13 7.34 5.62
N TYR A 131 -11.46 7.81 6.68
CA TYR A 131 -11.81 9.06 7.35
C TYR A 131 -11.72 10.27 6.41
N VAL A 132 -10.62 10.37 5.65
CA VAL A 132 -10.41 11.48 4.71
C VAL A 132 -11.37 11.42 3.51
N LEU A 133 -11.82 10.24 3.11
CA LEU A 133 -12.76 10.05 2.01
C LEU A 133 -14.19 10.47 2.37
N GLY A 134 -14.59 10.40 3.65
CA GLY A 134 -15.95 10.75 4.10
C GLY A 134 -16.45 12.12 3.60
N PRO A 135 -15.70 13.22 3.80
CA PRO A 135 -16.05 14.55 3.29
C PRO A 135 -16.25 14.66 1.76
N PHE A 136 -15.79 13.67 0.99
CA PHE A 136 -15.94 13.61 -0.47
C PHE A 136 -17.13 12.73 -0.91
N GLY A 137 -17.97 12.28 0.02
CA GLY A 137 -19.19 11.51 -0.27
C GLY A 137 -19.01 10.00 -0.30
N PHE A 138 -17.87 9.48 0.17
CA PHE A 138 -17.63 8.03 0.24
C PHE A 138 -18.21 7.44 1.54
N ALA A 139 -18.62 6.17 1.50
CA ALA A 139 -19.39 5.51 2.57
C ALA A 139 -18.56 5.06 3.79
N GLY A 140 -17.24 5.24 3.78
CA GLY A 140 -16.38 4.88 4.91
C GLY A 140 -16.17 3.36 5.08
N ASP A 141 -16.34 2.58 4.01
CA ASP A 141 -16.17 1.12 3.98
C ASP A 141 -15.09 0.67 2.98
N GLN A 142 -14.80 -0.63 2.93
CA GLN A 142 -13.81 -1.19 2.00
C GLN A 142 -14.16 -0.87 0.54
N GLN A 143 -15.43 -0.99 0.18
CA GLN A 143 -15.93 -0.67 -1.16
C GLN A 143 -15.63 0.78 -1.55
N SER A 144 -15.62 1.70 -0.59
CA SER A 144 -15.25 3.09 -0.81
C SER A 144 -13.79 3.29 -1.20
N ILE A 145 -12.86 2.49 -0.66
CA ILE A 145 -11.44 2.56 -1.03
C ILE A 145 -11.26 2.03 -2.45
N GLU A 146 -11.88 0.90 -2.77
CA GLU A 146 -11.86 0.31 -4.11
C GLU A 146 -12.49 1.27 -5.13
N HIS A 147 -13.62 1.89 -4.77
CA HIS A 147 -14.29 2.89 -5.60
C HIS A 147 -13.42 4.13 -5.81
N PHE A 148 -12.82 4.66 -4.74
CA PHE A 148 -11.88 5.78 -4.83
C PHE A 148 -10.67 5.44 -5.70
N ALA A 149 -10.08 4.26 -5.51
CA ALA A 149 -8.96 3.77 -6.30
C ALA A 149 -9.34 3.71 -7.79
N ARG A 150 -10.49 3.13 -8.12
CA ARG A 150 -11.01 3.07 -9.49
C ARG A 150 -11.20 4.47 -10.10
N LEU A 151 -11.83 5.39 -9.37
CA LEU A 151 -12.02 6.76 -9.84
C LEU A 151 -10.68 7.47 -10.05
N GLN A 152 -9.72 7.31 -9.13
CA GLN A 152 -8.38 7.86 -9.27
C GLN A 152 -7.69 7.33 -10.55
N MET A 153 -7.79 6.04 -10.85
CA MET A 153 -7.24 5.50 -12.12
C MET A 153 -7.93 6.08 -13.35
N GLN A 154 -9.26 6.18 -13.34
CA GLN A 154 -10.01 6.77 -14.46
C GLN A 154 -9.59 8.21 -14.71
N THR A 155 -9.35 8.99 -13.65
CA THR A 155 -8.84 10.37 -13.76
C THR A 155 -7.47 10.42 -14.44
N LEU A 156 -6.60 9.44 -14.20
CA LEU A 156 -5.22 9.42 -14.73
C LEU A 156 -5.12 8.86 -16.16
N GLN A 157 -6.03 7.96 -16.57
CA GLN A 157 -5.97 7.24 -17.86
C GLN A 157 -5.95 8.15 -19.11
N GLY A 158 -6.38 9.40 -19.00
CA GLY A 158 -6.37 10.38 -20.10
C GLY A 158 -5.28 11.45 -20.03
N MET A 159 -4.40 11.41 -19.02
CA MET A 159 -3.42 12.46 -18.76
C MET A 159 -2.03 12.11 -19.30
N ASP A 160 -1.25 13.12 -19.71
CA ASP A 160 0.16 12.94 -20.05
C ASP A 160 0.91 12.40 -18.82
N PRO A 161 1.54 11.23 -18.91
CA PRO A 161 2.27 10.65 -17.79
C PRO A 161 3.40 11.51 -17.20
N ASN A 162 3.86 12.51 -17.94
CA ASN A 162 4.89 13.45 -17.48
C ASN A 162 4.32 14.77 -16.95
N CYS A 163 3.00 14.93 -16.86
CA CYS A 163 2.39 16.15 -16.32
C CYS A 163 2.69 16.31 -14.82
N ASP A 164 2.62 17.56 -14.35
CA ASP A 164 3.01 17.91 -12.98
C ASP A 164 2.07 17.28 -11.95
N GLU A 165 0.78 17.14 -12.28
CA GLU A 165 -0.21 16.56 -11.38
C GLU A 165 0.01 15.06 -11.12
N ILE A 166 0.42 14.31 -12.15
CA ILE A 166 0.75 12.89 -12.00
C ILE A 166 2.01 12.71 -11.17
N LYS A 167 3.03 13.53 -11.42
CA LYS A 167 4.26 13.55 -10.63
C LYS A 167 3.97 13.89 -9.16
N GLU A 168 3.06 14.83 -8.91
CA GLU A 168 2.67 15.19 -7.55
C GLU A 168 1.94 14.05 -6.85
N LEU A 169 1.01 13.34 -7.52
CA LEU A 169 0.35 12.17 -6.95
C LEU A 169 1.33 11.02 -6.65
N GLN A 170 2.29 10.78 -7.54
CA GLN A 170 3.36 9.79 -7.32
C GLN A 170 4.22 10.17 -6.11
N LYS A 171 4.62 11.44 -6.03
CA LYS A 171 5.39 11.99 -4.93
C LYS A 171 4.65 11.88 -3.60
N LEU A 172 3.37 12.27 -3.55
CA LEU A 172 2.55 12.17 -2.34
C LEU A 172 2.41 10.73 -1.86
N SER A 173 2.27 9.78 -2.79
CA SER A 173 2.25 8.36 -2.44
C SER A 173 3.60 7.89 -1.88
N ALA A 174 4.72 8.28 -2.49
CA ALA A 174 6.05 7.95 -1.99
C ALA A 174 6.30 8.58 -0.61
N GLU A 175 5.95 9.85 -0.41
CA GLU A 175 6.01 10.54 0.89
C GLU A 175 5.16 9.80 1.94
N THR A 176 3.95 9.38 1.57
CA THR A 176 3.05 8.64 2.48
C THR A 176 3.67 7.30 2.91
N TRP A 177 4.19 6.51 1.98
CA TRP A 177 4.85 5.25 2.33
C TRP A 177 6.09 5.45 3.19
N ASN A 178 6.91 6.46 2.88
CA ASN A 178 8.06 6.82 3.71
C ASN A 178 7.64 7.19 5.14
N VAL A 179 6.58 7.99 5.31
CA VAL A 179 6.06 8.31 6.65
C VAL A 179 5.58 7.06 7.37
N LEU A 180 4.85 6.18 6.69
CA LEU A 180 4.35 4.93 7.28
C LEU A 180 5.50 4.06 7.81
N VAL A 181 6.50 3.73 6.99
CA VAL A 181 7.61 2.85 7.42
C VAL A 181 8.53 3.51 8.42
N LYS A 182 8.77 4.82 8.28
CA LYS A 182 9.62 5.57 9.19
C LYS A 182 9.03 5.62 10.59
N ARG A 183 7.74 5.94 10.70
CA ARG A 183 7.09 6.06 12.01
C ARG A 183 6.85 4.70 12.66
N SER A 184 6.44 3.68 11.91
CA SER A 184 6.11 2.36 12.47
C SER A 184 7.28 1.38 12.64
N PHE A 185 8.35 1.53 11.84
CA PHE A 185 9.51 0.63 11.88
C PHE A 185 10.85 1.33 12.10
N GLY A 186 10.90 2.66 12.09
CA GLY A 186 12.15 3.41 12.22
C GLY A 186 13.02 3.37 10.97
N ILE A 187 12.47 2.93 9.83
CA ILE A 187 13.17 2.79 8.56
C ILE A 187 13.25 4.16 7.89
N LYS A 188 14.46 4.64 7.62
CA LYS A 188 14.68 6.03 7.15
C LYS A 188 14.17 6.25 5.73
N ASP A 189 14.55 5.36 4.82
CA ASP A 189 14.33 5.50 3.39
C ASP A 189 13.91 4.16 2.79
N ILE A 190 12.94 4.20 1.88
CA ILE A 190 12.56 3.04 1.06
C ILE A 190 13.53 2.98 -0.13
N PRO A 191 14.22 1.85 -0.36
CA PRO A 191 15.15 1.73 -1.47
C PRO A 191 14.41 1.73 -2.81
N GLU A 192 15.01 2.38 -3.81
CA GLU A 192 14.54 2.31 -5.19
C GLU A 192 15.01 0.99 -5.82
N LEU A 193 14.09 0.03 -5.93
CA LEU A 193 14.33 -1.21 -6.65
C LEU A 193 13.93 -1.08 -8.11
N THR A 194 14.73 -1.68 -8.99
CA THR A 194 14.35 -1.81 -10.40
C THR A 194 13.14 -2.72 -10.54
N GLN A 195 12.33 -2.50 -11.57
CA GLN A 195 11.15 -3.32 -11.84
C GLN A 195 11.50 -4.81 -11.96
N ASP A 196 12.65 -5.14 -12.56
CA ASP A 196 13.10 -6.53 -12.71
C ASP A 196 13.48 -7.17 -11.38
N GLN A 197 14.08 -6.42 -10.44
CA GLN A 197 14.33 -6.91 -9.08
C GLN A 197 13.03 -7.20 -8.33
N ILE A 198 12.00 -6.36 -8.48
CA ILE A 198 10.72 -6.55 -7.81
C ILE A 198 9.97 -7.74 -8.42
N ARG A 199 9.96 -7.88 -9.75
CA ARG A 199 9.41 -9.05 -10.45
C ARG A 199 10.12 -10.33 -10.02
N PHE A 200 11.46 -10.32 -9.99
CA PHE A 200 12.25 -11.45 -9.51
C PHE A 200 11.84 -11.84 -8.09
N ALA A 201 11.75 -10.86 -7.17
CA ALA A 201 11.35 -11.11 -5.80
C ALA A 201 9.94 -11.71 -5.73
N ALA A 202 8.97 -11.13 -6.44
CA ALA A 202 7.59 -11.60 -6.47
C ALA A 202 7.48 -13.05 -6.98
N THR A 203 8.18 -13.37 -8.09
CA THR A 203 8.21 -14.73 -8.64
C THR A 203 8.88 -15.71 -7.68
N ARG A 204 9.99 -15.33 -7.03
CA ARG A 204 10.69 -16.21 -6.08
C ARG A 204 9.89 -16.44 -4.80
N VAL A 205 9.26 -15.40 -4.27
CA VAL A 205 8.32 -15.53 -3.14
C VAL A 205 7.20 -16.48 -3.53
N SER A 206 6.58 -16.28 -4.69
CA SER A 206 5.51 -17.15 -5.18
C SER A 206 5.94 -18.61 -5.30
N ALA A 207 7.13 -18.86 -5.86
CA ALA A 207 7.68 -20.21 -5.97
C ALA A 207 7.94 -20.85 -4.60
N ASN A 208 8.48 -20.09 -3.64
CA ASN A 208 8.70 -20.57 -2.28
C ASN A 208 7.38 -20.89 -1.57
N LEU A 209 6.34 -20.08 -1.77
CA LEU A 209 5.01 -20.32 -1.20
C LEU A 209 4.30 -21.53 -1.82
N GLN A 210 4.70 -21.93 -3.03
CA GLN A 210 4.18 -23.12 -3.73
C GLN A 210 5.04 -24.36 -3.52
N ASP A 211 6.14 -24.27 -2.76
CA ASP A 211 7.01 -25.41 -2.50
C ASP A 211 6.26 -26.50 -1.71
N PRO A 212 6.28 -27.78 -2.13
CA PRO A 212 5.54 -28.84 -1.45
C PRO A 212 5.92 -29.04 0.01
N THR A 213 7.19 -28.82 0.36
CA THR A 213 7.67 -28.93 1.75
C THR A 213 7.09 -27.81 2.59
N PHE A 214 7.11 -26.59 2.06
CA PHE A 214 6.50 -25.43 2.70
C PHE A 214 4.98 -25.59 2.86
N LEU A 215 4.27 -26.01 1.80
CA LEU A 215 2.82 -26.22 1.85
C LEU A 215 2.42 -27.30 2.87
N LYS A 216 3.23 -28.34 3.03
CA LYS A 216 3.03 -29.35 4.08
C LYS A 216 3.19 -28.75 5.47
N MET A 217 4.21 -27.91 5.69
CA MET A 217 4.38 -27.18 6.96
C MET A 217 3.17 -26.30 7.29
N ILE A 218 2.61 -25.61 6.29
CA ILE A 218 1.39 -24.79 6.46
C ILE A 218 0.17 -25.68 6.80
N GLU A 219 0.01 -26.82 6.13
CA GLU A 219 -1.06 -27.77 6.42
C GLU A 219 -0.96 -28.33 7.85
N ASP A 220 0.26 -28.67 8.28
CA ASP A 220 0.52 -29.13 9.65
C ASP A 220 0.19 -28.03 10.67
N LEU A 221 0.67 -26.80 10.45
CA LEU A 221 0.36 -25.63 11.28
C LEU A 221 -1.15 -25.35 11.35
N TYR A 222 -1.86 -25.54 10.23
CA TYR A 222 -3.30 -25.37 10.18
C TYR A 222 -4.02 -26.38 11.08
N ASN A 223 -3.65 -27.65 10.96
CA ASN A 223 -4.27 -28.74 11.70
C ASN A 223 -3.96 -28.73 13.20
N THR A 224 -2.80 -28.22 13.61
CA THR A 224 -2.38 -28.21 15.02
C THR A 224 -2.87 -26.99 15.78
N GLU A 225 -2.78 -25.79 15.18
CA GLU A 225 -2.99 -24.54 15.91
C GLU A 225 -4.09 -23.65 15.31
N ILE A 226 -3.99 -23.35 14.00
CA ILE A 226 -4.85 -22.32 13.39
C ILE A 226 -6.32 -22.73 13.42
N LYS A 227 -6.64 -23.99 13.10
CA LYS A 227 -8.00 -24.50 13.12
C LYS A 227 -8.64 -24.37 14.50
N THR A 228 -7.87 -24.58 15.57
CA THR A 228 -8.30 -24.41 16.96
C THR A 228 -8.59 -22.93 17.25
N LEU A 229 -7.69 -22.02 16.87
CA LEU A 229 -7.90 -20.57 17.03
C LEU A 229 -9.18 -20.09 16.31
N VAL A 230 -9.44 -20.59 15.10
CA VAL A 230 -10.66 -20.27 14.34
C VAL A 230 -11.91 -20.80 15.08
N ALA A 231 -11.87 -22.03 15.59
CA ALA A 231 -12.97 -22.60 16.36
C ALA A 231 -13.26 -21.85 17.67
N GLU A 232 -12.24 -21.24 18.27
CA GLU A 232 -12.36 -20.37 19.45
C GLU A 232 -12.80 -18.93 19.11
N GLY A 233 -13.06 -18.62 17.84
CA GLY A 233 -13.42 -17.27 17.40
C GLY A 233 -12.25 -16.28 17.37
N LYS A 234 -11.01 -16.74 17.53
CA LYS A 234 -9.77 -15.93 17.52
C LYS A 234 -9.20 -15.78 16.11
N GLN A 235 -10.03 -15.33 15.18
CA GLN A 235 -9.67 -15.21 13.75
C GLN A 235 -8.41 -14.35 13.53
N ASP A 236 -8.27 -13.23 14.24
CA ASP A 236 -7.15 -12.30 14.03
C ASP A 236 -5.80 -12.92 14.41
N LEU A 237 -5.78 -13.76 15.46
CA LEU A 237 -4.60 -14.51 15.89
C LEU A 237 -4.28 -15.66 14.93
N ALA A 238 -5.31 -16.33 14.41
CA ALA A 238 -5.15 -17.33 13.36
C ALA A 238 -4.47 -16.74 12.10
N VAL A 239 -4.91 -15.55 11.68
CA VAL A 239 -4.31 -14.83 10.54
C VAL A 239 -2.87 -14.39 10.85
N ASP A 240 -2.61 -13.84 12.04
CA ASP A 240 -1.24 -13.48 12.45
C ASP A 240 -0.30 -14.67 12.39
N LYS A 241 -0.73 -15.82 12.94
CA LYS A 241 0.07 -17.05 12.96
C LYS A 241 0.40 -17.54 11.56
N LEU A 242 -0.59 -17.52 10.66
CA LEU A 242 -0.40 -17.91 9.27
C LEU A 242 0.57 -16.97 8.55
N GLN A 243 0.40 -15.65 8.72
CA GLN A 243 1.25 -14.65 8.08
C GLN A 243 2.69 -14.68 8.62
N ASP A 244 2.90 -14.92 9.91
CA ASP A 244 4.22 -15.08 10.52
C ASP A 244 5.00 -16.25 9.91
N ALA A 245 4.30 -17.36 9.64
CA ALA A 245 4.89 -18.52 8.94
C ALA A 245 5.34 -18.20 7.50
N LEU A 246 4.87 -17.11 6.89
CA LEU A 246 5.30 -16.69 5.55
C LEU A 246 6.61 -15.90 5.57
N VAL A 247 6.94 -15.23 6.68
CA VAL A 247 8.11 -14.33 6.77
C VAL A 247 9.42 -15.00 6.34
N PRO A 248 9.72 -16.25 6.74
CA PRO A 248 10.94 -16.94 6.31
C PRO A 248 11.06 -17.08 4.79
N CYS A 249 9.94 -17.25 4.06
CA CYS A 249 9.95 -17.33 2.60
C CYS A 249 10.46 -16.03 1.97
N TYR A 250 10.08 -14.88 2.52
CA TYR A 250 10.54 -13.58 2.07
C TYR A 250 12.00 -13.32 2.45
N ILE A 251 12.41 -13.67 3.68
CA ILE A 251 13.79 -13.52 4.12
C ILE A 251 14.75 -14.33 3.24
N ASN A 252 14.37 -15.56 2.87
CA ASN A 252 15.18 -16.38 1.95
C ASN A 252 15.34 -15.74 0.57
N VAL A 253 14.29 -15.06 0.06
CA VAL A 253 14.38 -14.31 -1.20
C VAL A 253 15.29 -13.10 -1.08
N LEU A 254 15.21 -12.37 0.04
CA LEU A 254 16.09 -11.23 0.31
C LEU A 254 17.57 -11.65 0.32
N GLN A 255 17.89 -12.79 0.95
CA GLN A 255 19.24 -13.37 0.92
C GLN A 255 19.68 -13.68 -0.51
N ALA A 256 18.80 -14.28 -1.32
CA ALA A 256 19.10 -14.63 -2.70
C ALA A 256 19.25 -13.40 -3.62
N MET A 257 18.52 -12.32 -3.36
CA MET A 257 18.64 -11.06 -4.09
C MET A 257 19.98 -10.38 -3.83
N ASN A 258 20.52 -10.52 -2.62
CA ASN A 258 21.81 -9.97 -2.19
C ASN A 258 21.98 -8.47 -2.57
N VAL A 259 20.95 -7.67 -2.25
CA VAL A 259 20.93 -6.23 -2.49
C VAL A 259 21.25 -5.52 -1.17
N ASP A 260 22.33 -4.73 -1.14
CA ASP A 260 22.82 -4.07 0.08
C ASP A 260 21.76 -3.20 0.78
N SER A 261 20.85 -2.61 0.00
CA SER A 261 19.77 -1.76 0.49
C SER A 261 18.56 -2.53 1.06
N LEU A 262 18.60 -3.86 1.03
CA LEU A 262 17.55 -4.76 1.51
C LEU A 262 18.15 -5.85 2.41
N PRO A 263 18.28 -5.59 3.73
CA PRO A 263 18.86 -6.57 4.63
C PRO A 263 17.98 -7.82 4.73
N ALA A 264 18.57 -9.00 4.89
CA ALA A 264 17.84 -10.24 5.12
C ALA A 264 17.31 -10.35 6.57
N THR A 265 16.50 -9.38 6.98
CA THR A 265 15.94 -9.21 8.32
C THR A 265 14.47 -8.79 8.24
N ASP A 266 13.81 -8.65 9.38
CA ASP A 266 12.46 -8.08 9.49
C ASP A 266 12.30 -6.73 8.78
N GLU A 267 13.34 -5.88 8.81
CA GLU A 267 13.32 -4.58 8.13
C GLU A 267 13.28 -4.75 6.61
N GLY A 268 14.10 -5.66 6.06
CA GLY A 268 14.05 -5.96 4.63
C GLY A 268 12.76 -6.66 4.21
N TYR A 269 12.15 -7.47 5.08
CA TYR A 269 10.81 -8.01 4.85
C TYR A 269 9.79 -6.89 4.65
N VAL A 270 9.76 -5.91 5.55
CA VAL A 270 8.87 -4.73 5.46
C VAL A 270 9.17 -3.93 4.19
N LEU A 271 10.44 -3.64 3.89
CA LEU A 271 10.83 -2.89 2.71
C LEU A 271 10.40 -3.59 1.42
N LEU A 272 10.61 -4.91 1.33
CA LEU A 272 10.21 -5.70 0.17
C LEU A 272 8.69 -5.71 -0.01
N GLN A 273 7.93 -5.89 1.08
CA GLN A 273 6.47 -5.79 1.06
C GLN A 273 6.00 -4.43 0.53
N VAL A 274 6.62 -3.33 0.97
CA VAL A 274 6.27 -1.99 0.50
C VAL A 274 6.64 -1.80 -0.96
N CYS A 275 7.83 -2.23 -1.39
CA CYS A 275 8.25 -2.13 -2.79
C CYS A 275 7.34 -2.94 -3.73
N MET A 276 6.97 -4.17 -3.33
CA MET A 276 6.04 -5.00 -4.08
C MET A 276 4.65 -4.35 -4.14
N ASN A 277 4.14 -3.85 -3.01
CA ASN A 277 2.86 -3.16 -2.96
C ASN A 277 2.82 -1.94 -3.89
N GLN A 278 3.85 -1.08 -3.85
CA GLN A 278 3.94 0.10 -4.73
C GLN A 278 3.94 -0.25 -6.23
N ASN A 279 4.32 -1.48 -6.59
CA ASN A 279 4.43 -1.95 -7.96
C ASN A 279 3.35 -2.99 -8.34
N MET A 280 2.28 -3.11 -7.55
CA MET A 280 1.20 -4.10 -7.75
C MET A 280 0.41 -3.95 -9.06
N ALA A 281 0.55 -2.85 -9.80
CA ALA A 281 -0.10 -2.78 -11.10
C ALA A 281 0.66 -3.41 -12.23
N ASP A 282 1.91 -3.82 -11.98
CA ASP A 282 2.55 -4.75 -12.86
C ASP A 282 1.78 -6.09 -12.78
N PRO A 283 1.15 -6.55 -13.88
CA PRO A 283 0.37 -7.77 -13.86
C PRO A 283 1.20 -9.00 -13.47
N ALA A 284 2.51 -9.00 -13.79
CA ALA A 284 3.39 -10.10 -13.44
C ALA A 284 3.63 -10.18 -11.93
N ILE A 285 3.79 -9.02 -11.27
CA ILE A 285 3.92 -8.94 -9.81
C ILE A 285 2.61 -9.39 -9.15
N ALA A 286 1.48 -8.82 -9.59
CA ALA A 286 0.16 -9.17 -9.05
C ALA A 286 -0.16 -10.66 -9.19
N GLN A 287 0.03 -11.22 -10.38
CA GLN A 287 -0.24 -12.63 -10.66
C GLN A 287 0.67 -13.55 -9.83
N ALA A 288 1.97 -13.24 -9.73
CA ALA A 288 2.90 -14.04 -8.94
C ALA A 288 2.47 -14.08 -7.46
N ILE A 289 2.17 -12.92 -6.88
CA ILE A 289 1.72 -12.82 -5.48
C ILE A 289 0.42 -13.59 -5.28
N MET A 290 -0.60 -13.34 -6.10
CA MET A 290 -1.90 -14.03 -6.03
C MET A 290 -1.75 -15.55 -6.13
N SER A 291 -0.92 -16.04 -7.06
CA SER A 291 -0.67 -17.47 -7.24
C SER A 291 -0.05 -18.10 -5.99
N GLY A 292 0.93 -17.44 -5.37
CA GLY A 292 1.58 -17.94 -4.16
C GLY A 292 0.61 -18.00 -2.97
N PHE A 293 -0.13 -16.92 -2.74
CA PHE A 293 -1.11 -16.87 -1.67
C PHE A 293 -2.28 -17.83 -1.87
N SER A 294 -2.75 -18.04 -3.11
CA SER A 294 -3.80 -19.01 -3.41
C SER A 294 -3.40 -20.43 -3.03
N ALA A 295 -2.15 -20.82 -3.26
CA ALA A 295 -1.63 -22.13 -2.86
C ALA A 295 -1.63 -22.31 -1.33
N VAL A 296 -1.22 -21.27 -0.59
CA VAL A 296 -1.26 -21.26 0.88
C VAL A 296 -2.69 -21.33 1.40
N GLN A 297 -3.60 -20.53 0.84
CA GLN A 297 -5.02 -20.48 1.25
C GLN A 297 -5.73 -21.81 0.99
N ALA A 298 -5.36 -22.54 -0.07
CA ALA A 298 -5.89 -23.87 -0.33
C ALA A 298 -5.51 -24.90 0.76
N ARG A 299 -4.39 -24.69 1.47
CA ARG A 299 -3.92 -25.57 2.56
C ARG A 299 -4.40 -25.12 3.94
N ALA A 300 -4.50 -23.82 4.15
CA ALA A 300 -5.00 -23.22 5.37
C ALA A 300 -6.20 -22.31 5.02
N PRO A 301 -7.42 -22.86 4.89
CA PRO A 301 -8.63 -22.10 4.58
C PRO A 301 -9.10 -21.32 5.82
N VAL A 302 -8.23 -20.46 6.32
CA VAL A 302 -8.64 -19.35 7.16
C VAL A 302 -9.46 -18.44 6.25
N ASN A 303 -10.61 -17.95 6.74
CA ASN A 303 -11.27 -16.79 6.11
C ASN A 303 -10.35 -15.58 6.25
N VAL A 304 -9.27 -15.59 5.47
CA VAL A 304 -8.58 -14.45 4.94
C VAL A 304 -9.56 -14.00 3.86
N GLN A 305 -10.59 -13.25 4.22
CA GLN A 305 -11.30 -12.54 3.17
C GLN A 305 -10.24 -11.63 2.55
N VAL A 306 -9.87 -11.95 1.33
CA VAL A 306 -9.09 -11.14 0.39
C VAL A 306 -10.09 -10.28 -0.38
#